data_AF-A0AAV2A605-F1
#
_entry.id   AF-A0AAV2A605-F1
#
_cell.length_a   1.000
_cell.length_b   1.000
_cell.length_c   1.000
_cell.angle_alpha   90.00
_cell.angle_beta   90.00
_cell.angle_gamma   90.00
#
_symmetry.space_group_name_H-M   'P 1'
#
loop_
_entity.id
_entity.type
_entity.pdbx_description
1 polymer ?
#
loop_
_entity_poly.entity_id
_entity_poly.type
_entity_poly.pdbx_seq_one_letter_code
_entity_poly.pdbx_strand_id
1 'polypeptide(L)'
;METVDIESAQTLEQTIEQRTLAANAEMAALLANPLYCLPKPVRRNVRALKKLQLEHVLIEVDFFKELHELEIKYEQKFNPLYEKRTSIVSGAYVPTEDECDYQSDHEKEIELADAVQKVKVEDEESGEKGDGNEPVKGIPEFWLTALKNAPAIADMIEEYDEPILKHLIDIKAETYKDPMSFLLEFHFEPNEFFTNTVLTKFYELRCSPEESDIFAFEGPEIVKSKGCTIDWKKNKNVTVKTIKKKQKHKARGAVRTVTKTVTNESFFNFFSPPAVPENEDDLDEEVQGILNNDFEVGNLIKDRIIPHAVLFFTGENLVDDDFDEEDDEGDEEDYDEDEDEEEEDDDENDNQCLVK
;
A
#
# COMPACT_ATOMS: atom_id res chain seq x y z
N MET A 1 54.68 29.77 40.69
CA MET A 1 53.79 30.81 40.15
C MET A 1 53.02 30.10 39.06
N GLU A 2 51.80 29.67 39.38
CA GLU A 2 50.97 28.78 38.56
C GLU A 2 50.55 29.51 37.29
N THR A 3 50.90 28.93 36.14
CA THR A 3 50.26 29.22 34.87
C THR A 3 48.88 28.57 34.94
N VAL A 4 47.87 29.37 35.29
CA VAL A 4 46.47 28.95 35.25
C VAL A 4 46.17 28.49 33.81
N ASP A 5 45.56 27.31 33.71
CA ASP A 5 45.32 26.57 32.48
C ASP A 5 44.17 27.23 31.67
N ILE A 6 44.52 28.28 30.93
CA ILE A 6 43.61 29.17 30.20
C ILE A 6 42.79 28.42 29.14
N GLU A 7 43.37 27.40 28.49
CA GLU A 7 42.66 26.60 27.48
C GLU A 7 41.58 25.71 28.10
N SER A 8 41.83 25.15 29.29
CA SER A 8 40.82 24.38 30.04
C SER A 8 39.64 25.25 30.52
N ALA A 9 39.93 26.51 30.88
CA ALA A 9 38.90 27.46 31.27
C ALA A 9 38.05 27.89 30.06
N GLN A 10 38.68 28.16 28.92
CA GLN A 10 37.98 28.55 27.68
C GLN A 10 37.09 27.43 27.11
N THR A 11 37.55 26.18 27.17
CA THR A 11 36.74 25.02 26.73
C THR A 11 35.56 24.73 27.66
N LEU A 12 35.74 24.93 28.97
CA LEU A 12 34.64 24.82 29.94
C LEU A 12 33.61 25.93 29.75
N GLU A 13 34.07 27.16 29.48
CA GLU A 13 33.22 28.33 29.25
C GLU A 13 32.38 28.18 27.97
N GLN A 14 32.99 27.70 26.87
CA GLN A 14 32.27 27.37 25.63
C GLN A 14 31.25 26.24 25.81
N THR A 15 31.56 25.24 26.63
CA THR A 15 30.64 24.13 26.92
C THR A 15 29.44 24.59 27.74
N ILE A 16 29.66 25.49 28.70
CA ILE A 16 28.58 26.10 29.49
C ILE A 16 27.69 26.97 28.60
N GLU A 17 28.29 27.77 27.73
CA GLU A 17 27.59 28.66 26.81
C GLU A 17 26.69 27.89 25.82
N GLN A 18 27.21 26.81 25.23
CA GLN A 18 26.44 25.92 24.36
C GLN A 18 25.27 25.25 25.09
N ARG A 19 25.47 24.81 26.33
CA ARG A 19 24.39 24.23 27.16
C ARG A 19 23.33 25.26 27.52
N THR A 20 23.72 26.49 27.84
CA THR A 20 22.77 27.57 28.09
C THR A 20 21.98 27.96 26.84
N LEU A 21 22.63 27.95 25.67
CA LEU A 21 21.96 28.22 24.40
C LEU A 21 20.91 27.14 24.06
N ALA A 22 21.27 25.86 24.25
CA ALA A 22 20.37 24.73 24.05
C ALA A 22 19.18 24.78 25.03
N ALA A 23 19.42 25.05 26.32
CA ALA A 23 18.36 25.20 27.31
C ALA A 23 17.43 26.38 27.01
N ASN A 24 17.96 27.50 26.50
CA ASN A 24 17.16 28.64 26.09
C ASN A 24 16.32 28.35 24.84
N ALA A 25 16.86 27.59 23.87
CA ALA A 25 16.12 27.16 22.70
C ALA A 25 14.98 26.18 23.08
N GLU A 26 15.24 25.24 23.99
CA GLU A 26 14.25 24.30 24.52
C GLU A 26 13.15 25.03 25.31
N MET A 27 13.52 26.03 26.13
CA MET A 27 12.57 26.88 26.84
C MET A 27 11.74 27.75 25.90
N ALA A 28 12.34 28.30 24.84
CA ALA A 28 11.64 29.05 23.80
C ALA A 28 10.64 28.17 23.04
N ALA A 29 11.01 26.92 22.70
CA ALA A 29 10.11 25.95 22.09
C ALA A 29 8.94 25.58 23.02
N LEU A 30 9.20 25.43 24.33
CA LEU A 30 8.16 25.17 25.33
C LEU A 30 7.18 26.35 25.48
N LEU A 31 7.69 27.58 25.40
CA LEU A 31 6.89 28.81 25.48
C LEU A 31 6.15 29.12 24.17
N ALA A 32 6.68 28.69 23.02
CA ALA A 32 6.01 28.77 21.72
C ALA A 32 4.82 27.81 21.63
N ASN A 33 4.78 26.76 22.44
CA ASN A 33 3.64 25.84 22.48
C ASN A 33 2.48 26.48 23.27
N PRO A 34 1.34 26.82 22.61
CA PRO A 34 0.26 27.58 23.21
C PRO A 34 -0.30 26.93 24.48
N LEU A 35 -0.23 25.60 24.59
CA LEU A 35 -0.70 24.85 25.76
C LEU A 35 0.02 25.23 27.06
N TYR A 36 1.29 25.62 27.01
CA TYR A 36 2.04 25.99 28.22
C TYR A 36 1.77 27.43 28.65
N CYS A 37 1.33 28.28 27.73
CA CYS A 37 0.91 29.66 27.96
C CYS A 37 -0.54 29.79 28.49
N LEU A 38 -1.32 28.70 28.45
CA LEU A 38 -2.68 28.70 29.01
C LEU A 38 -2.68 28.84 30.54
N PRO A 39 -3.68 29.53 31.12
CA PRO A 39 -3.88 29.59 32.57
C PRO A 39 -3.95 28.20 33.21
N LYS A 40 -3.43 28.06 34.44
CA LYS A 40 -3.45 26.78 35.18
C LYS A 40 -4.82 26.09 35.21
N PRO A 41 -5.96 26.80 35.44
CA PRO A 41 -7.28 26.17 35.37
C PRO A 41 -7.60 25.60 33.98
N VAL A 42 -7.24 26.31 32.91
CA VAL A 42 -7.46 25.87 31.53
C VAL A 42 -6.61 24.64 31.20
N ARG A 43 -5.32 24.62 31.56
CA ARG A 43 -4.46 23.43 31.38
C ARG A 43 -4.99 22.20 32.14
N ARG A 44 -5.60 22.40 33.31
CA ARG A 44 -6.26 21.32 34.05
C ARG A 44 -7.46 20.77 33.28
N ASN A 45 -8.28 21.64 32.69
CA ASN A 45 -9.41 21.24 31.86
C ASN A 45 -8.94 20.48 30.61
N VAL A 46 -7.91 20.98 29.91
CA VAL A 46 -7.34 20.28 28.74
C VAL A 46 -6.82 18.89 29.10
N ARG A 47 -6.16 18.71 30.25
CA ARG A 47 -5.74 17.37 30.71
C ARG A 47 -6.93 16.45 30.99
N ALA A 48 -8.04 16.99 31.52
CA ALA A 48 -9.25 16.21 31.70
C ALA A 48 -9.85 15.79 30.35
N LEU A 49 -9.84 16.68 29.34
CA LEU A 49 -10.26 16.35 27.98
C LEU A 49 -9.37 15.27 27.34
N LYS A 50 -8.05 15.34 27.50
CA LYS A 50 -7.13 14.28 27.03
C LYS A 50 -7.41 12.92 27.67
N LYS A 51 -7.83 12.90 28.95
CA LYS A 51 -8.25 11.67 29.60
C LYS A 51 -9.54 11.10 28.98
N LEU A 52 -10.52 11.96 28.67
CA LEU A 52 -11.72 11.54 27.96
C LEU A 52 -11.39 11.00 26.56
N GLN A 53 -10.46 11.63 25.85
CA GLN A 53 -9.98 11.15 24.55
C GLN A 53 -9.33 9.77 24.68
N LEU A 54 -8.55 9.53 25.74
CA LEU A 54 -7.97 8.20 25.99
C LEU A 54 -9.06 7.16 26.21
N GLU A 55 -10.10 7.49 26.99
CA GLU A 55 -11.26 6.60 27.19
C GLU A 55 -11.98 6.30 25.86
N HIS A 56 -12.06 7.26 24.94
CA HIS A 56 -12.59 7.06 23.58
C HIS A 56 -11.75 6.07 22.78
N VAL A 57 -10.44 6.28 22.69
CA VAL A 57 -9.51 5.39 21.96
C VAL A 57 -9.61 3.95 22.46
N LEU A 58 -9.72 3.75 23.78
CA LEU A 58 -9.87 2.41 24.34
C LEU A 58 -11.16 1.72 23.90
N ILE A 59 -12.26 2.47 23.72
CA ILE A 59 -13.51 1.95 23.18
C ILE A 59 -13.36 1.63 21.69
N GLU A 60 -12.66 2.47 20.92
CA GLU A 60 -12.38 2.23 19.50
C GLU A 60 -11.56 0.95 19.29
N VAL A 61 -10.57 0.70 20.14
CA VAL A 61 -9.78 -0.55 20.12
C VAL A 61 -10.70 -1.77 20.26
N ASP A 62 -11.65 -1.73 21.20
CA ASP A 62 -12.60 -2.84 21.39
C ASP A 62 -13.56 -2.95 20.20
N PHE A 63 -14.02 -1.84 19.63
CA PHE A 63 -14.81 -1.82 18.40
C PHE A 63 -14.11 -2.52 17.24
N PHE A 64 -12.83 -2.22 16.98
CA PHE A 64 -12.08 -2.84 15.89
C PHE A 64 -11.80 -4.33 16.13
N LYS A 65 -11.63 -4.76 17.38
CA LYS A 65 -11.55 -6.20 17.70
C LYS A 65 -12.86 -6.91 17.39
N GLU A 66 -14.00 -6.33 17.76
CA GLU A 66 -15.31 -6.89 17.42
C GLU A 66 -15.57 -6.89 15.91
N LEU A 67 -15.13 -5.84 15.19
CA LEU A 67 -15.18 -5.77 13.74
C LEU A 67 -14.38 -6.89 13.09
N HIS A 68 -13.14 -7.14 13.54
CA HIS A 68 -12.30 -8.23 13.05
C HIS A 68 -12.95 -9.61 13.24
N GLU A 69 -13.59 -9.83 14.39
CA GLU A 69 -14.34 -11.07 14.62
C GLU A 69 -15.57 -11.20 13.70
N LEU A 70 -16.19 -10.08 13.37
CA LEU A 70 -17.29 -10.02 12.40
C LEU A 70 -16.80 -10.32 10.98
N GLU A 71 -15.65 -9.79 10.57
CA GLU A 71 -15.01 -10.06 9.28
C GLU A 71 -14.75 -11.56 9.12
N ILE A 72 -14.08 -12.20 10.10
CA ILE A 72 -13.84 -13.66 10.09
C ILE A 72 -15.14 -14.45 9.93
N LYS A 73 -16.22 -14.02 10.61
CA LYS A 73 -17.53 -14.67 10.52
C LYS A 73 -18.15 -14.55 9.13
N TYR A 74 -17.99 -13.41 8.45
CA TYR A 74 -18.55 -13.20 7.11
C TYR A 74 -17.68 -13.80 6.01
N GLU A 75 -16.37 -13.85 6.21
CA GLU A 75 -15.44 -14.59 5.34
C GLU A 75 -15.89 -16.04 5.15
N GLN A 76 -16.30 -16.73 6.22
CA GLN A 76 -16.86 -18.09 6.13
C GLN A 76 -18.10 -18.19 5.22
N LYS A 77 -18.87 -17.12 5.05
CA LYS A 77 -20.03 -17.08 4.15
C LYS A 77 -19.64 -16.75 2.72
N PHE A 78 -18.56 -15.99 2.51
CA PHE A 78 -18.04 -15.67 1.18
C PHE A 78 -17.22 -16.82 0.60
N ASN A 79 -16.53 -17.61 1.42
CA ASN A 79 -15.68 -18.72 0.97
C ASN A 79 -16.38 -19.68 -0.02
N PRO A 80 -17.63 -20.13 0.19
CA PRO A 80 -18.33 -20.95 -0.80
C PRO A 80 -18.54 -20.26 -2.16
N LEU A 81 -18.71 -18.94 -2.17
CA LEU A 81 -18.84 -18.16 -3.42
C LEU A 81 -17.49 -18.09 -4.14
N TYR A 82 -16.41 -17.86 -3.40
CA TYR A 82 -15.06 -17.84 -3.97
C TYR A 82 -14.63 -19.22 -4.47
N GLU A 83 -14.93 -20.30 -3.75
CA GLU A 83 -14.68 -21.67 -4.23
C GLU A 83 -15.45 -21.99 -5.52
N LYS A 84 -16.69 -21.51 -5.63
CA LYS A 84 -17.49 -21.64 -6.86
C LYS A 84 -16.88 -20.83 -8.00
N ARG A 85 -16.46 -19.58 -7.76
CA ARG A 85 -15.71 -18.76 -8.73
C ARG A 85 -14.47 -19.49 -9.21
N THR A 86 -13.65 -20.05 -8.32
CA THR A 86 -12.45 -20.81 -8.68
C THR A 86 -12.78 -22.00 -9.56
N SER A 87 -13.89 -22.69 -9.28
CA SER A 87 -14.37 -23.82 -10.10
C SER A 87 -14.79 -23.38 -11.51
N ILE A 88 -15.39 -22.20 -11.65
CA ILE A 88 -15.75 -21.60 -12.95
C ILE A 88 -14.50 -21.15 -13.71
N VAL A 89 -13.64 -20.36 -13.06
CA VAL A 89 -12.41 -19.80 -13.64
C VAL A 89 -11.47 -20.91 -14.12
N SER A 90 -11.32 -21.99 -13.36
CA SER A 90 -10.51 -23.16 -13.77
C SER A 90 -11.20 -24.09 -14.78
N GLY A 91 -12.48 -23.87 -15.07
CA GLY A 91 -13.30 -24.73 -15.94
C GLY A 91 -13.59 -26.11 -15.36
N ALA A 92 -13.50 -26.27 -14.03
CA ALA A 92 -13.94 -27.47 -13.33
C ALA A 92 -15.48 -27.56 -13.22
N TYR A 93 -16.15 -26.41 -13.28
CA TYR A 93 -17.60 -26.28 -13.28
C TYR A 93 -18.05 -25.39 -14.44
N VAL A 94 -19.10 -25.81 -15.16
CA VAL A 94 -19.75 -25.02 -16.20
C VAL A 94 -21.04 -24.46 -15.61
N PRO A 95 -21.21 -23.13 -15.53
CA PRO A 95 -22.44 -22.51 -15.04
C PRO A 95 -23.69 -22.97 -15.80
N THR A 96 -24.81 -23.10 -15.09
CA THR A 96 -26.12 -23.37 -15.71
C THR A 96 -26.71 -22.10 -16.33
N GLU A 97 -27.68 -22.22 -17.25
CA GLU A 97 -28.37 -21.07 -17.85
C GLU A 97 -28.94 -20.11 -16.79
N ASP A 98 -29.59 -20.62 -15.75
CA ASP A 98 -30.12 -19.83 -14.63
C ASP A 98 -29.02 -19.08 -13.84
N GLU A 99 -27.79 -19.59 -13.81
CA GLU A 99 -26.66 -18.94 -13.12
C GLU A 99 -26.01 -17.84 -13.98
N CYS A 100 -26.25 -17.88 -15.30
CA CYS A 100 -25.84 -16.87 -16.25
C CYS A 100 -26.91 -15.79 -16.48
N ASP A 101 -28.13 -15.97 -15.96
CA ASP A 101 -29.22 -15.01 -16.03
C ASP A 101 -29.00 -13.84 -15.05
N TYR A 102 -27.93 -13.08 -15.30
CA TYR A 102 -27.62 -11.84 -14.59
C TYR A 102 -27.97 -10.65 -15.49
N GLN A 103 -28.99 -9.89 -15.07
CA GLN A 103 -29.37 -8.63 -15.72
C GLN A 103 -28.29 -7.58 -15.44
N SER A 104 -27.35 -7.42 -16.36
CA SER A 104 -26.38 -6.32 -16.29
C SER A 104 -26.95 -5.08 -16.99
N ASP A 105 -26.65 -3.89 -16.49
CA ASP A 105 -26.94 -2.63 -17.18
C ASP A 105 -26.21 -2.52 -18.55
N HIS A 106 -25.24 -3.41 -18.79
CA HIS A 106 -24.42 -3.54 -20.01
C HIS A 106 -25.00 -4.48 -21.07
N GLU A 107 -26.24 -5.00 -20.94
CA GLU A 107 -26.86 -5.85 -21.98
C GLU A 107 -26.79 -5.18 -23.38
N LYS A 108 -26.95 -3.86 -23.44
CA LYS A 108 -26.86 -3.09 -24.69
C LYS A 108 -25.43 -3.00 -25.26
N GLU A 109 -24.42 -2.99 -24.40
CA GLU A 109 -23.02 -2.96 -24.82
C GLU A 109 -22.56 -4.34 -25.29
N ILE A 110 -23.06 -5.42 -24.68
CA ILE A 110 -22.84 -6.79 -25.14
C ILE A 110 -23.50 -7.00 -26.51
N GLU A 111 -24.75 -6.55 -26.69
CA GLU A 111 -25.42 -6.57 -28.00
C GLU A 111 -24.65 -5.76 -29.06
N LEU A 112 -24.09 -4.62 -28.68
CA LEU A 112 -23.28 -3.78 -29.56
C LEU A 112 -21.93 -4.44 -29.90
N ALA A 113 -21.26 -5.05 -28.93
CA ALA A 113 -20.01 -5.79 -29.13
C ALA A 113 -20.22 -6.97 -30.08
N ASP A 114 -21.28 -7.77 -29.86
CA ASP A 114 -21.66 -8.87 -30.75
C ASP A 114 -21.99 -8.39 -32.17
N ALA A 115 -22.66 -7.23 -32.30
CA ALA A 115 -22.92 -6.62 -33.59
C ALA A 115 -21.63 -6.16 -34.28
N VAL A 116 -20.70 -5.52 -33.56
CA VAL A 116 -19.40 -5.09 -34.09
C VAL A 116 -18.54 -6.28 -34.50
N GLN A 117 -18.56 -7.37 -33.73
CA GLN A 117 -17.81 -8.58 -34.03
C GLN A 117 -18.39 -9.29 -35.26
N LYS A 118 -19.72 -9.34 -35.42
CA LYS A 118 -20.36 -9.83 -36.65
C LYS A 118 -19.98 -9.00 -37.88
N VAL A 119 -19.94 -7.66 -37.76
CA VAL A 119 -19.53 -6.77 -38.86
C VAL A 119 -18.06 -6.96 -39.24
N LYS A 120 -17.13 -7.09 -38.27
CA LYS A 120 -15.72 -7.39 -38.54
C LYS A 120 -15.51 -8.73 -39.25
N VAL A 121 -16.37 -9.71 -38.96
CA VAL A 121 -16.30 -11.05 -39.55
C VAL A 121 -16.81 -11.09 -40.99
N GLU A 122 -17.65 -10.13 -41.40
CA GLU A 122 -18.13 -9.97 -42.78
C GLU A 122 -17.12 -9.24 -43.69
N ASP A 123 -16.24 -8.39 -43.15
CA ASP A 123 -15.22 -7.65 -43.91
C ASP A 123 -13.91 -8.44 -44.16
N GLU A 124 -13.67 -9.57 -43.46
CA GLU A 124 -12.46 -10.39 -43.60
C GLU A 124 -12.70 -11.80 -44.18
N GLU A 125 -13.47 -11.94 -45.26
CA GLU A 125 -13.42 -13.16 -46.10
C GLU A 125 -12.16 -13.19 -46.99
N SER A 126 -10.98 -13.40 -46.39
CA SER A 126 -9.85 -14.10 -47.03
C SER A 126 -8.71 -14.43 -46.05
N GLY A 127 -8.95 -15.42 -45.19
CA GLY A 127 -7.91 -16.05 -44.38
C GLY A 127 -8.51 -17.17 -43.55
N GLU A 128 -7.90 -18.36 -43.58
CA GLU A 128 -8.37 -19.57 -42.91
C GLU A 128 -8.81 -19.30 -41.46
N LYS A 129 -10.13 -19.30 -41.23
CA LYS A 129 -10.70 -19.38 -39.88
C LYS A 129 -10.36 -20.76 -39.33
N GLY A 130 -9.44 -20.80 -38.35
CA GLY A 130 -9.43 -21.89 -37.39
C GLY A 130 -10.81 -21.97 -36.75
N ASP A 131 -11.45 -23.12 -36.89
CA ASP A 131 -12.70 -23.45 -36.20
C ASP A 131 -12.46 -23.23 -34.69
N GLY A 132 -13.09 -22.20 -34.12
CA GLY A 132 -13.00 -21.80 -32.70
C GLY A 132 -13.72 -22.79 -31.78
N ASN A 133 -13.50 -24.08 -32.02
CA ASN A 133 -14.19 -25.21 -31.43
C ASN A 133 -13.26 -26.05 -30.55
N GLU A 134 -12.14 -25.47 -30.11
CA GLU A 134 -11.43 -26.01 -28.96
C GLU A 134 -12.23 -25.66 -27.71
N PRO A 135 -12.58 -26.63 -26.85
CA PRO A 135 -13.31 -26.35 -25.62
C PRO A 135 -12.42 -25.48 -24.73
N VAL A 136 -12.70 -24.17 -24.70
CA VAL A 136 -12.04 -23.23 -23.78
C VAL A 136 -12.44 -23.66 -22.38
N LYS A 137 -11.48 -24.24 -21.65
CA LYS A 137 -11.71 -24.70 -20.28
C LYS A 137 -11.54 -23.51 -19.34
N GLY A 138 -12.64 -23.03 -18.79
CA GLY A 138 -12.63 -21.94 -17.80
C GLY A 138 -12.42 -20.57 -18.43
N ILE A 139 -11.82 -19.65 -17.66
CA ILE A 139 -11.52 -18.27 -18.07
C ILE A 139 -10.00 -18.10 -18.08
N PRO A 140 -9.35 -18.18 -19.26
CA PRO A 140 -7.90 -18.02 -19.36
C PRO A 140 -7.43 -16.67 -18.81
N GLU A 141 -6.26 -16.68 -18.15
CA GLU A 141 -5.57 -15.48 -17.66
C GLU A 141 -6.38 -14.60 -16.69
N PHE A 142 -7.47 -15.12 -16.11
CA PHE A 142 -8.39 -14.38 -15.24
C PHE A 142 -7.67 -13.52 -14.18
N TRP A 143 -6.81 -14.13 -13.37
CA TRP A 143 -6.10 -13.40 -12.32
C TRP A 143 -5.00 -12.49 -12.85
N LEU A 144 -4.32 -12.87 -13.93
CA LEU A 144 -3.33 -11.98 -14.55
C LEU A 144 -4.01 -10.71 -15.05
N THR A 145 -5.12 -10.83 -15.77
CA THR A 145 -5.90 -9.67 -16.25
C THR A 145 -6.44 -8.84 -15.10
N ALA A 146 -7.03 -9.48 -14.07
CA ALA A 146 -7.53 -8.76 -12.90
C ALA A 146 -6.42 -7.99 -12.16
N LEU A 147 -5.24 -8.59 -11.98
CA LEU A 147 -4.11 -7.92 -11.32
C LEU A 147 -3.53 -6.78 -12.19
N LYS A 148 -3.50 -6.93 -13.52
CA LYS A 148 -3.06 -5.86 -14.44
C LYS A 148 -4.03 -4.69 -14.53
N ASN A 149 -5.30 -4.90 -14.21
CA ASN A 149 -6.30 -3.85 -14.14
C ASN A 149 -6.34 -3.16 -12.77
N ALA A 150 -5.41 -3.50 -11.86
CA ALA A 150 -5.22 -2.79 -10.60
C ALA A 150 -3.90 -2.00 -10.66
N PRO A 151 -3.94 -0.66 -10.79
CA PRO A 151 -2.75 0.16 -11.09
C PRO A 151 -1.53 -0.12 -10.19
N ALA A 152 -1.74 -0.13 -8.87
CA ALA A 152 -0.67 -0.38 -7.90
C ALA A 152 0.00 -1.76 -8.05
N ILE A 153 -0.73 -2.77 -8.54
CA ILE A 153 -0.19 -4.12 -8.78
C ILE A 153 0.39 -4.22 -10.19
N ALA A 154 -0.22 -3.56 -11.17
CA ALA A 154 0.23 -3.53 -12.56
C ALA A 154 1.66 -2.98 -12.65
N ASP A 155 1.98 -1.92 -11.89
CA ASP A 155 3.32 -1.33 -11.81
C ASP A 155 4.38 -2.28 -11.23
N MET A 156 3.96 -3.33 -10.52
CA MET A 156 4.86 -4.36 -9.98
C MET A 156 5.10 -5.51 -10.96
N ILE A 157 4.25 -5.68 -11.98
CA ILE A 157 4.28 -6.81 -12.91
C ILE A 157 5.16 -6.50 -14.10
N GLU A 158 6.26 -7.23 -14.22
CA GLU A 158 7.17 -7.12 -15.35
C GLU A 158 6.79 -8.08 -16.50
N GLU A 159 7.26 -7.81 -17.72
CA GLU A 159 6.95 -8.62 -18.91
C GLU A 159 7.29 -10.11 -18.74
N TYR A 160 8.34 -10.43 -17.97
CA TYR A 160 8.75 -11.82 -17.69
C TYR A 160 8.00 -12.48 -16.54
N ASP A 161 7.24 -11.72 -15.75
CA ASP A 161 6.36 -12.25 -14.72
C ASP A 161 5.04 -12.75 -15.31
N GLU A 162 4.55 -12.13 -16.39
CA GLU A 162 3.27 -12.49 -17.02
C GLU A 162 3.17 -13.99 -17.38
N PRO A 163 4.17 -14.64 -18.03
CA PRO A 163 4.08 -16.07 -18.34
C PRO A 163 3.95 -16.97 -17.11
N ILE A 164 4.38 -16.49 -15.95
CA ILE A 164 4.28 -17.20 -14.67
C ILE A 164 2.89 -16.98 -14.08
N LEU A 165 2.40 -15.75 -14.10
CA LEU A 165 1.07 -15.36 -13.61
C LEU A 165 -0.07 -15.96 -14.45
N LYS A 166 0.17 -16.34 -15.71
CA LYS A 166 -0.80 -17.15 -16.50
C LYS A 166 -1.17 -18.48 -15.84
N HIS A 167 -0.29 -19.01 -14.97
CA HIS A 167 -0.54 -20.23 -14.22
C HIS A 167 -1.23 -19.99 -12.86
N LEU A 168 -1.55 -18.74 -12.50
CA LEU A 168 -2.26 -18.40 -11.28
C LEU A 168 -3.75 -18.75 -11.44
N ILE A 169 -4.24 -19.69 -10.64
CA ILE A 169 -5.60 -20.22 -10.73
C ILE A 169 -6.52 -19.67 -9.64
N ASP A 170 -5.98 -19.24 -8.50
CA ASP A 170 -6.76 -18.65 -7.41
C ASP A 170 -5.90 -17.72 -6.53
N ILE A 171 -6.55 -16.72 -5.95
CA ILE A 171 -6.01 -15.91 -4.86
C ILE A 171 -7.01 -15.96 -3.71
N LYS A 172 -6.55 -16.40 -2.54
CA LYS A 172 -7.35 -16.49 -1.32
C LYS A 172 -6.76 -15.62 -0.23
N ALA A 173 -7.63 -15.18 0.68
CA ALA A 173 -7.23 -14.61 1.96
C ALA A 173 -7.85 -15.47 3.06
N GLU A 174 -7.07 -15.77 4.10
CA GLU A 174 -7.56 -16.38 5.33
C GLU A 174 -7.25 -15.44 6.50
N THR A 175 -8.28 -15.00 7.23
CA THR A 175 -8.12 -14.10 8.37
C THR A 175 -8.10 -14.88 9.68
N TYR A 176 -7.14 -14.58 10.56
CA TYR A 176 -6.98 -15.23 11.86
C TYR A 176 -7.21 -14.26 13.02
N LYS A 177 -7.78 -14.81 14.10
CA LYS A 177 -8.09 -14.05 15.31
C LYS A 177 -6.89 -13.88 16.24
N ASP A 178 -6.04 -14.91 16.37
CA ASP A 178 -4.95 -14.94 17.36
C ASP A 178 -3.66 -15.59 16.80
N PRO A 179 -2.60 -14.80 16.56
CA PRO A 179 -2.58 -13.33 16.57
C PRO A 179 -3.51 -12.76 15.48
N MET A 180 -3.97 -11.52 15.65
CA MET A 180 -4.72 -10.82 14.60
C MET A 180 -3.83 -10.74 13.35
N SER A 181 -4.25 -11.39 12.27
CA SER A 181 -3.43 -11.54 11.08
C SER A 181 -4.25 -12.00 9.89
N PHE A 182 -3.67 -11.95 8.71
CA PHE A 182 -4.23 -12.63 7.54
C PHE A 182 -3.13 -13.23 6.66
N LEU A 183 -3.50 -14.25 5.90
CA LEU A 183 -2.63 -14.95 4.97
C LEU A 183 -3.22 -14.86 3.56
N LEU A 184 -2.45 -14.30 2.64
CA LEU A 184 -2.74 -14.38 1.21
C LEU A 184 -2.12 -15.66 0.64
N GLU A 185 -2.92 -16.42 -0.11
CA GLU A 185 -2.49 -17.63 -0.81
C GLU A 185 -2.69 -17.48 -2.31
N PHE A 186 -1.61 -17.64 -3.07
CA PHE A 186 -1.60 -17.61 -4.52
C PHE A 186 -1.44 -19.03 -5.02
N HIS A 187 -2.51 -19.61 -5.56
CA HIS A 187 -2.57 -20.99 -5.99
C HIS A 187 -2.17 -21.08 -7.46
N PHE A 188 -1.14 -21.87 -7.76
CA PHE A 188 -0.63 -22.07 -9.11
C PHE A 188 -0.88 -23.50 -9.57
N GLU A 189 -1.25 -23.65 -10.84
CA GLU A 189 -1.19 -24.95 -11.50
C GLU A 189 0.28 -25.39 -11.73
N PRO A 190 0.53 -26.70 -11.95
CA PRO A 190 1.87 -27.18 -12.27
C PRO A 190 2.46 -26.45 -13.49
N ASN A 191 3.52 -25.67 -13.26
CA ASN A 191 4.13 -24.81 -14.27
C ASN A 191 5.63 -25.12 -14.46
N GLU A 192 6.28 -24.48 -15.43
CA GLU A 192 7.71 -24.71 -15.73
C GLU A 192 8.69 -23.84 -14.90
N PHE A 193 8.19 -22.94 -14.06
CA PHE A 193 8.99 -21.90 -13.39
C PHE A 193 9.42 -22.29 -11.98
N PHE A 194 8.51 -22.83 -11.17
CA PHE A 194 8.81 -23.29 -9.81
C PHE A 194 8.04 -24.58 -9.48
N THR A 195 8.30 -25.17 -8.31
CA THR A 195 7.61 -26.40 -7.86
C THR A 195 6.50 -26.16 -6.85
N ASN A 196 6.43 -24.97 -6.25
CA ASN A 196 5.35 -24.60 -5.33
C ASN A 196 3.99 -24.66 -6.05
N THR A 197 2.98 -25.18 -5.36
CA THR A 197 1.58 -25.11 -5.79
C THR A 197 0.86 -23.93 -5.15
N VAL A 198 1.38 -23.43 -4.02
CA VAL A 198 0.86 -22.25 -3.32
C VAL A 198 2.04 -21.38 -2.89
N LEU A 199 1.99 -20.10 -3.25
CA LEU A 199 2.85 -19.07 -2.68
C LEU A 199 2.06 -18.29 -1.63
N THR A 200 2.68 -18.00 -0.49
CA THR A 200 1.98 -17.41 0.66
C THR A 200 2.61 -16.11 1.10
N LYS A 201 1.77 -15.15 1.47
CA LYS A 201 2.17 -13.89 2.09
C LYS A 201 1.35 -13.64 3.36
N PHE A 202 2.03 -13.61 4.50
CA PHE A 202 1.45 -13.44 5.81
C PHE A 202 1.64 -12.00 6.31
N TYR A 203 0.61 -11.45 6.94
CA TYR A 203 0.63 -10.14 7.59
C TYR A 203 0.13 -10.25 9.03
N GLU A 204 0.91 -9.74 9.98
CA GLU A 204 0.52 -9.60 11.39
C GLU A 204 -0.04 -8.21 11.62
N LEU A 205 -1.19 -8.13 12.31
CA LEU A 205 -1.90 -6.90 12.59
C LEU A 205 -1.76 -6.54 14.08
N ARG A 206 -1.60 -5.24 14.35
CA ARG A 206 -1.69 -4.67 15.70
C ARG A 206 -2.99 -3.89 15.82
N CYS A 207 -3.84 -4.28 16.76
CA CYS A 207 -5.07 -3.57 17.11
C CYS A 207 -4.96 -3.05 18.55
N SER A 208 -3.99 -2.17 18.74
CA SER A 208 -3.74 -1.45 20.00
C SER A 208 -2.94 -0.19 19.72
N PRO A 209 -3.22 0.93 20.40
CA PRO A 209 -2.44 2.16 20.27
C PRO A 209 -0.99 1.95 20.70
N GLU A 210 -0.10 2.74 20.12
CA GLU A 210 1.28 2.85 20.61
C GLU A 210 1.34 3.65 21.91
N GLU A 211 2.23 3.27 22.82
CA GLU A 211 2.40 4.01 24.09
C GLU A 211 2.98 5.41 23.88
N SER A 212 3.81 5.57 22.84
CA SER A 212 4.42 6.83 22.38
C SER A 212 3.38 7.81 21.83
N ASP A 213 2.40 7.31 21.08
CA ASP A 213 1.36 8.12 20.45
C ASP A 213 -0.02 7.44 20.48
N ILE A 214 -0.64 7.45 21.66
CA ILE A 214 -1.92 6.78 21.88
C ILE A 214 -3.05 7.40 21.05
N PHE A 215 -2.94 8.67 20.67
CA PHE A 215 -4.01 9.40 19.98
C PHE A 215 -3.95 9.28 18.46
N ALA A 216 -2.91 8.64 17.91
CA ALA A 216 -2.78 8.33 16.48
C ALA A 216 -3.41 6.99 16.08
N PHE A 217 -4.13 6.32 16.99
CA PHE A 217 -4.78 5.05 16.67
C PHE A 217 -5.96 5.25 15.71
N GLU A 218 -5.84 4.70 14.50
CA GLU A 218 -6.88 4.78 13.45
C GLU A 218 -7.51 3.42 13.10
N GLY A 219 -7.03 2.33 13.72
CA GLY A 219 -7.53 0.98 13.50
C GLY A 219 -6.43 -0.08 13.55
N PRO A 220 -6.74 -1.33 13.16
CA PRO A 220 -5.73 -2.36 12.98
C PRO A 220 -4.76 -1.98 11.86
N GLU A 221 -3.47 -2.05 12.15
CA GLU A 221 -2.42 -1.77 11.17
C GLU A 221 -1.51 -2.98 10.99
N ILE A 222 -0.92 -3.12 9.80
CA ILE A 222 0.07 -4.16 9.54
C ILE A 222 1.38 -3.77 10.23
N VAL A 223 1.88 -4.64 11.10
CA VAL A 223 3.14 -4.44 11.82
C VAL A 223 4.25 -5.39 11.38
N LYS A 224 3.90 -6.49 10.70
CA LYS A 224 4.88 -7.42 10.14
C LYS A 224 4.36 -8.02 8.85
N SER A 225 5.26 -8.22 7.90
CA SER A 225 4.99 -9.06 6.74
C SER A 225 6.01 -10.19 6.60
N LYS A 226 5.57 -11.32 6.07
CA LYS A 226 6.40 -12.49 5.84
C LYS A 226 5.94 -13.21 4.59
N GLY A 227 6.82 -13.29 3.60
CA GLY A 227 6.57 -14.07 2.40
C GLY A 227 6.98 -15.54 2.54
N CYS A 228 7.17 -16.21 1.41
CA CYS A 228 7.58 -17.61 1.33
C CYS A 228 8.74 -17.82 0.36
N THR A 229 9.50 -18.89 0.56
CA THR A 229 10.53 -19.28 -0.39
C THR A 229 9.91 -19.85 -1.66
N ILE A 230 10.26 -19.26 -2.81
CA ILE A 230 9.89 -19.78 -4.12
C ILE A 230 10.97 -20.78 -4.58
N ASP A 231 10.56 -22.02 -4.82
CA ASP A 231 11.40 -23.12 -5.28
C ASP A 231 11.57 -23.06 -6.80
N TRP A 232 12.30 -22.05 -7.25
CA TRP A 232 12.58 -21.81 -8.66
C TRP A 232 13.27 -23.00 -9.32
N LYS A 233 12.74 -23.41 -10.48
CA LYS A 233 13.38 -24.36 -11.38
C LYS A 233 14.61 -23.72 -12.02
N LYS A 234 15.50 -24.57 -12.54
CA LYS A 234 16.80 -24.15 -13.08
C LYS A 234 16.64 -23.08 -14.17
N ASN A 235 17.30 -21.93 -13.96
CA ASN A 235 17.28 -20.76 -14.87
C ASN A 235 15.90 -20.11 -15.07
N LYS A 236 14.95 -20.32 -14.15
CA LYS A 236 13.61 -19.72 -14.21
C LYS A 236 13.35 -18.66 -13.16
N ASN A 237 14.34 -18.39 -12.29
CA ASN A 237 14.23 -17.34 -11.29
C ASN A 237 14.30 -15.95 -11.96
N VAL A 238 13.16 -15.27 -12.02
CA VAL A 238 13.01 -13.91 -12.57
C VAL A 238 13.37 -12.80 -11.60
N THR A 239 13.42 -13.08 -10.29
CA THR A 239 13.78 -12.11 -9.25
C THR A 239 15.27 -11.80 -9.20
N VAL A 240 16.07 -12.44 -10.05
CA VAL A 240 17.52 -12.23 -10.10
C VAL A 240 18.07 -12.14 -11.52
N LYS A 241 18.96 -11.18 -11.75
CA LYS A 241 19.74 -11.03 -12.99
C LYS A 241 21.18 -11.53 -12.78
N THR A 242 21.68 -12.32 -13.72
CA THR A 242 23.02 -12.91 -13.66
C THR A 242 24.03 -12.09 -14.47
N ILE A 243 24.95 -11.39 -13.80
CA ILE A 243 25.98 -10.55 -14.43
C ILE A 243 27.33 -11.28 -14.46
N LYS A 244 27.88 -11.48 -15.66
CA LYS A 244 29.21 -12.09 -15.84
C LYS A 244 30.30 -11.02 -15.86
N LYS A 245 31.08 -10.90 -14.78
CA LYS A 245 32.23 -9.99 -14.69
C LYS A 245 33.53 -10.72 -14.98
N LYS A 246 34.28 -10.29 -15.99
CA LYS A 246 35.62 -10.82 -16.28
C LYS A 246 36.60 -10.22 -15.26
N GLN A 247 37.20 -11.06 -14.42
CA GLN A 247 38.28 -10.66 -13.53
C GLN A 247 39.62 -11.11 -14.09
N LYS A 248 40.57 -10.18 -14.19
CA LYS A 248 41.96 -10.47 -14.61
C LYS A 248 42.84 -10.53 -13.36
N HIS A 249 43.52 -11.66 -13.17
CA HIS A 249 44.46 -11.83 -12.06
C HIS A 249 45.69 -10.94 -12.25
N LYS A 250 45.92 -9.99 -11.34
CA LYS A 250 46.99 -8.96 -11.44
C LYS A 250 48.39 -9.54 -11.66
N ALA A 251 48.69 -10.72 -11.08
CA ALA A 251 50.03 -11.33 -11.17
C ALA A 251 50.21 -12.38 -12.27
N ARG A 252 49.13 -13.02 -12.77
CA ARG A 252 49.22 -14.17 -13.69
C ARG A 252 48.63 -13.88 -15.08
N GLY A 253 47.96 -12.73 -15.25
CA GLY A 253 47.32 -12.36 -16.53
C GLY A 253 46.10 -13.20 -16.92
N ALA A 254 45.83 -14.31 -16.22
CA ALA A 254 44.69 -15.19 -16.45
C ALA A 254 43.36 -14.46 -16.18
N VAL A 255 42.42 -14.59 -17.12
CA VAL A 255 41.07 -14.02 -17.04
C VAL A 255 40.11 -15.12 -16.60
N ARG A 256 39.46 -14.94 -15.44
CA ARG A 256 38.37 -15.80 -14.98
C ARG A 256 37.06 -15.01 -15.08
N THR A 257 36.02 -15.64 -15.61
CA THR A 257 34.67 -15.07 -15.56
C THR A 257 34.06 -15.40 -14.20
N VAL A 258 33.74 -14.39 -13.42
CA VAL A 258 33.00 -14.51 -12.16
C VAL A 258 31.56 -14.10 -12.41
N THR A 259 30.64 -14.99 -12.07
CA THR A 259 29.21 -14.76 -12.17
C THR A 259 28.73 -14.12 -10.86
N LYS A 260 28.19 -12.91 -10.92
CA LYS A 260 27.53 -12.22 -9.80
C LYS A 260 26.03 -12.19 -10.06
N THR A 261 25.25 -12.63 -9.10
CA THR A 261 23.79 -12.51 -9.13
C THR A 261 23.41 -11.19 -8.45
N VAL A 262 22.51 -10.42 -9.06
CA VAL A 262 21.92 -9.20 -8.49
C VAL A 262 20.40 -9.33 -8.49
N THR A 263 19.73 -8.67 -7.55
CA THR A 263 18.27 -8.60 -7.51
C THR A 263 17.75 -7.94 -8.79
N ASN A 264 16.59 -8.40 -9.23
CA ASN A 264 15.85 -7.90 -10.37
C ASN A 264 14.46 -7.48 -9.91
N GLU A 265 13.93 -6.39 -10.45
CA GLU A 265 12.52 -6.00 -10.29
C GLU A 265 11.63 -7.15 -10.80
N SER A 266 10.59 -7.47 -10.06
CA SER A 266 9.68 -8.58 -10.36
C SER A 266 8.57 -8.55 -9.32
N PHE A 267 7.34 -8.83 -9.75
CA PHE A 267 6.19 -9.05 -8.88
C PHE A 267 6.51 -10.09 -7.80
N PHE A 268 7.29 -11.12 -8.12
CA PHE A 268 7.60 -12.20 -7.19
C PHE A 268 8.53 -11.79 -6.02
N ASN A 269 9.07 -10.56 -6.03
CA ASN A 269 9.72 -9.99 -4.84
C ASN A 269 8.71 -9.73 -3.71
N PHE A 270 7.40 -9.63 -4.01
CA PHE A 270 6.33 -9.54 -3.02
C PHE A 270 6.35 -10.70 -1.99
N PHE A 271 6.86 -11.87 -2.38
CA PHE A 271 7.02 -13.03 -1.51
C PHE A 271 8.36 -13.04 -0.74
N SER A 272 9.16 -12.00 -0.86
CA SER A 272 10.42 -11.81 -0.13
C SER A 272 10.53 -10.38 0.40
N PRO A 273 9.58 -9.94 1.26
CA PRO A 273 9.58 -8.59 1.79
C PRO A 273 10.85 -8.33 2.62
N PRO A 274 11.27 -7.06 2.77
CA PRO A 274 12.29 -6.68 3.73
C PRO A 274 11.95 -7.15 5.14
N ALA A 275 12.96 -7.40 5.96
CA ALA A 275 12.73 -7.72 7.37
C ALA A 275 12.31 -6.46 8.12
N VAL A 276 11.19 -6.52 8.85
CA VAL A 276 10.77 -5.46 9.76
C VAL A 276 11.60 -5.57 11.05
N PRO A 277 12.46 -4.58 11.38
CA PRO A 277 13.21 -4.56 12.64
C PRO A 277 12.26 -4.29 13.82
N GLU A 278 12.73 -4.56 15.05
CA GLU A 278 11.93 -4.33 16.26
C GLU A 278 11.78 -2.84 16.60
N ASN A 279 12.73 -1.99 16.20
CA ASN A 279 12.62 -0.53 16.32
C ASN A 279 12.44 0.08 14.94
N GLU A 280 11.39 0.86 14.74
CA GLU A 280 11.13 1.57 13.49
C GLU A 280 12.21 2.62 13.17
N ASP A 281 12.81 3.22 14.21
CA ASP A 281 13.92 4.19 14.07
C ASP A 281 15.18 3.58 13.42
N ASP A 282 15.28 2.24 13.36
CA ASP A 282 16.40 1.53 12.72
C ASP A 282 16.16 1.30 11.21
N LEU A 283 14.98 1.67 10.68
CA LEU A 283 14.66 1.59 9.25
C LEU A 283 15.23 2.77 8.49
N ASP A 284 15.88 2.49 7.36
CA ASP A 284 16.15 3.53 6.39
C ASP A 284 14.87 3.89 5.61
N GLU A 285 14.81 5.12 5.10
CA GLU A 285 13.64 5.68 4.40
C GLU A 285 13.25 4.87 3.15
N GLU A 286 14.23 4.24 2.49
CA GLU A 286 14.00 3.39 1.32
C GLU A 286 13.28 2.09 1.71
N VAL A 287 13.72 1.41 2.77
CA VAL A 287 13.08 0.19 3.29
C VAL A 287 11.70 0.51 3.85
N GLN A 288 11.52 1.65 4.51
CA GLN A 288 10.21 2.09 4.99
C GLN A 288 9.23 2.28 3.81
N GLY A 289 9.66 2.93 2.73
CA GLY A 289 8.84 3.06 1.52
C GLY A 289 8.46 1.72 0.89
N ILE A 290 9.40 0.76 0.85
CA ILE A 290 9.13 -0.60 0.35
C ILE A 290 8.12 -1.32 1.24
N LEU A 291 8.23 -1.22 2.57
CA LEU A 291 7.29 -1.85 3.50
C LEU A 291 5.89 -1.22 3.43
N ASN A 292 5.80 0.09 3.32
CA ASN A 292 4.52 0.78 3.16
C ASN A 292 3.80 0.31 1.89
N ASN A 293 4.50 0.28 0.75
CA ASN A 293 3.94 -0.26 -0.49
C ASN A 293 3.56 -1.75 -0.35
N ASP A 294 4.39 -2.55 0.33
CA ASP A 294 4.10 -3.97 0.62
C ASP A 294 2.81 -4.17 1.41
N PHE A 295 2.53 -3.27 2.37
CA PHE A 295 1.35 -3.32 3.24
C PHE A 295 0.11 -2.84 2.48
N GLU A 296 0.22 -1.75 1.72
CA GLU A 296 -0.84 -1.22 0.85
C GLU A 296 -1.30 -2.28 -0.17
N VAL A 297 -0.35 -2.92 -0.85
CA VAL A 297 -0.65 -4.00 -1.82
C VAL A 297 -1.29 -5.20 -1.12
N GLY A 298 -0.84 -5.54 0.09
CA GLY A 298 -1.43 -6.60 0.90
C GLY A 298 -2.93 -6.36 1.20
N ASN A 299 -3.26 -5.14 1.64
CA ASN A 299 -4.64 -4.72 1.89
C ASN A 299 -5.45 -4.63 0.60
N LEU A 300 -4.89 -4.05 -0.48
CA LEU A 300 -5.56 -3.98 -1.78
C LEU A 300 -5.98 -5.36 -2.28
N ILE A 301 -5.09 -6.36 -2.17
CA ILE A 301 -5.40 -7.73 -2.59
C ILE A 301 -6.52 -8.32 -1.72
N LYS A 302 -6.40 -8.20 -0.39
CA LYS A 302 -7.37 -8.74 0.57
C LYS A 302 -8.76 -8.11 0.41
N ASP A 303 -8.82 -6.79 0.39
CA ASP A 303 -10.07 -6.03 0.59
C ASP A 303 -10.73 -5.58 -0.72
N ARG A 304 -9.97 -5.51 -1.82
CA ARG A 304 -10.50 -5.08 -3.14
C ARG A 304 -10.40 -6.17 -4.20
N ILE A 305 -9.20 -6.71 -4.46
CA ILE A 305 -9.00 -7.64 -5.58
C ILE A 305 -9.76 -8.94 -5.36
N ILE A 306 -9.61 -9.59 -4.20
CA ILE A 306 -10.27 -10.87 -3.95
C ILE A 306 -11.81 -10.74 -3.97
N PRO A 307 -12.44 -9.75 -3.30
CA PRO A 307 -13.89 -9.62 -3.33
C PRO A 307 -14.46 -9.21 -4.69
N HIS A 308 -13.72 -8.38 -5.43
CA HIS A 308 -14.18 -7.78 -6.69
C HIS A 308 -13.42 -8.28 -7.93
N ALA A 309 -12.84 -9.48 -7.88
CA ALA A 309 -11.94 -10.00 -8.92
C ALA A 309 -12.54 -9.97 -10.33
N VAL A 310 -13.84 -10.23 -10.45
CA VAL A 310 -14.53 -10.17 -11.75
C VAL A 310 -14.62 -8.75 -12.31
N LEU A 311 -14.83 -7.74 -11.45
CA LEU A 311 -14.90 -6.34 -11.86
C LEU A 311 -13.53 -5.80 -12.26
N PHE A 312 -12.46 -6.25 -11.59
CA PHE A 312 -11.10 -6.01 -12.05
C PHE A 312 -10.84 -6.73 -13.37
N PHE A 313 -11.29 -7.97 -13.54
CA PHE A 313 -11.13 -8.70 -14.81
C PHE A 313 -11.84 -8.01 -15.98
N THR A 314 -13.08 -7.55 -15.80
CA THR A 314 -13.85 -6.86 -16.85
C THR A 314 -13.41 -5.42 -17.05
N GLY A 315 -12.70 -4.84 -16.09
CA GLY A 315 -12.30 -3.43 -16.11
C GLY A 315 -13.41 -2.48 -15.65
N GLU A 316 -14.52 -2.99 -15.11
CA GLU A 316 -15.59 -2.16 -14.53
C GLU A 316 -15.15 -1.47 -13.22
N ASN A 317 -14.17 -2.04 -12.53
CA ASN A 317 -13.61 -1.45 -11.31
C ASN A 317 -12.53 -0.38 -11.59
N LEU A 318 -12.40 0.08 -12.83
CA LEU A 318 -11.42 1.09 -13.25
C LEU A 318 -11.83 2.53 -12.95
N VAL A 319 -13.02 2.74 -12.37
CA VAL A 319 -13.62 4.07 -12.16
C VAL A 319 -14.22 4.13 -10.78
N ASP A 320 -13.45 4.67 -9.83
CA ASP A 320 -13.96 5.32 -8.60
C ASP A 320 -12.89 6.20 -7.91
N ASP A 321 -11.64 6.25 -8.39
CA ASP A 321 -10.63 7.24 -7.96
C ASP A 321 -10.59 8.51 -8.83
N ASP A 322 -11.32 8.56 -9.95
CA ASP A 322 -11.40 9.73 -10.87
C ASP A 322 -12.69 10.57 -10.72
N PHE A 323 -13.44 10.40 -9.62
CA PHE A 323 -14.59 11.26 -9.28
C PHE A 323 -14.20 12.54 -8.50
N ASP A 324 -12.97 13.03 -8.67
CA ASP A 324 -12.46 14.22 -7.96
C ASP A 324 -11.89 15.34 -8.87
N GLU A 325 -12.17 15.35 -10.18
CA GLU A 325 -11.93 16.54 -11.03
C GLU A 325 -13.00 16.73 -12.11
N GLU A 326 -14.26 16.98 -11.70
CA GLU A 326 -15.19 17.78 -12.53
C GLU A 326 -15.19 19.24 -12.03
N ASP A 327 -14.29 20.03 -12.63
CA ASP A 327 -14.61 21.34 -13.23
C ASP A 327 -15.26 22.40 -12.30
N ASP A 328 -14.44 23.12 -11.53
CA ASP A 328 -14.75 24.49 -11.08
C ASP A 328 -13.92 25.52 -11.88
N GLU A 329 -14.04 25.48 -13.21
CA GLU A 329 -13.80 26.67 -14.04
C GLU A 329 -15.03 27.60 -13.96
N GLY A 330 -14.95 28.63 -13.11
CA GLY A 330 -15.77 29.84 -13.29
C GLY A 330 -15.98 30.69 -12.03
N ASP A 331 -15.14 31.69 -11.79
CA ASP A 331 -15.37 33.04 -12.33
C ASP A 331 -14.28 34.00 -11.83
N GLU A 332 -13.62 34.68 -12.77
CA GLU A 332 -12.84 35.87 -12.46
C GLU A 332 -13.80 37.04 -12.25
N GLU A 333 -13.88 37.59 -11.04
CA GLU A 333 -14.32 38.97 -10.87
C GLU A 333 -13.24 39.80 -10.17
N ASP A 334 -12.42 40.39 -11.03
CA ASP A 334 -11.61 41.57 -10.85
C ASP A 334 -12.50 42.75 -10.40
N TYR A 335 -12.30 43.24 -9.17
CA TYR A 335 -12.83 44.53 -8.73
C TYR A 335 -11.67 45.39 -8.23
N ASP A 336 -10.96 45.98 -9.19
CA ASP A 336 -10.35 47.30 -9.03
C ASP A 336 -11.47 48.36 -9.00
N GLU A 337 -11.67 48.99 -7.84
CA GLU A 337 -12.23 50.34 -7.79
C GLU A 337 -11.49 51.15 -6.71
N ASP A 338 -10.42 51.81 -7.16
CA ASP A 338 -9.86 52.99 -6.52
C ASP A 338 -10.92 54.11 -6.47
N GLU A 339 -11.12 54.72 -5.29
CA GLU A 339 -11.26 56.19 -5.18
C GLU A 339 -11.18 56.62 -3.70
N ASP A 340 -9.95 56.99 -3.32
CA ASP A 340 -9.51 58.23 -2.66
C ASP A 340 -10.20 58.80 -1.39
N GLU A 341 -9.32 58.99 -0.40
CA GLU A 341 -9.12 60.16 0.48
C GLU A 341 -10.20 60.56 1.52
N GLU A 342 -9.81 60.49 2.79
CA GLU A 342 -9.48 61.71 3.55
C GLU A 342 -8.62 61.39 4.78
N GLU A 343 -7.59 62.20 4.96
CA GLU A 343 -6.52 62.11 5.96
C GLU A 343 -6.90 62.59 7.38
N GLU A 344 -6.05 62.20 8.33
CA GLU A 344 -5.39 63.00 9.39
C GLU A 344 -5.54 62.48 10.83
N ASP A 345 -4.38 62.06 11.35
CA ASP A 345 -3.78 62.29 12.68
C ASP A 345 -4.59 62.00 13.96
N ASP A 346 -4.07 61.14 14.84
CA ASP A 346 -2.97 61.51 15.76
C ASP A 346 -2.70 60.38 16.78
N ASP A 347 -1.41 60.14 17.02
CA ASP A 347 -0.77 59.73 18.29
C ASP A 347 -1.56 58.95 19.38
N GLU A 348 -1.14 57.71 19.67
CA GLU A 348 -0.36 57.38 20.87
C GLU A 348 -0.27 55.86 21.12
N ASN A 349 0.97 55.43 21.23
CA ASN A 349 1.42 54.27 22.00
C ASN A 349 0.55 53.99 23.23
N ASP A 350 -0.18 52.86 23.25
CA ASP A 350 -0.37 52.17 24.52
C ASP A 350 -0.38 50.65 24.41
N ASN A 351 0.58 50.12 25.15
CA ASN A 351 0.85 48.74 25.41
C ASN A 351 -0.23 48.24 26.38
N GLN A 352 -1.25 47.51 25.91
CA GLN A 352 -2.15 46.85 26.84
C GLN A 352 -2.66 45.49 26.35
N CYS A 353 -1.94 44.48 26.85
CA CYS A 353 -2.45 43.19 27.26
C CYS A 353 -3.87 43.30 27.85
N LEU A 354 -4.91 43.06 27.07
CA LEU A 354 -6.26 42.82 27.58
C LEU A 354 -7.01 41.76 26.73
N VAL A 355 -6.92 40.53 27.25
CA VAL A 355 -8.02 39.57 27.49
C VAL A 355 -9.04 39.35 26.37
N LYS A 356 -9.12 38.11 25.91
CA LYS A 356 -10.38 37.33 25.92
C LYS A 356 -10.10 35.84 25.92
#